data_AF-A0A139SX39-F1
#
_entry.id   AF-A0A139SX39-F1
#
_cell.length_a   1.000
_cell.length_b   1.000
_cell.length_c   1.000
_cell.angle_alpha   90.00
_cell.angle_beta   90.00
_cell.angle_gamma   90.00
#
_symmetry.space_group_name_H-M   'P 1'
#
loop_
_entity.id
_entity.type
_entity.pdbx_description
1 polymer ?
#
loop_
_entity_poly.entity_id
_entity_poly.type
_entity_poly.pdbx_seq_one_letter_code
_entity_poly.pdbx_strand_id
1 'polypeptide(L)'
;MVNQIKRRIKAASWEAMDWTKSNSQIAAETGKAYDTVAKRRVALGKSGMALQRSPRKDLKQLIARLQTPEMREKSKANQPLATQAAKASPKAGRGIDNVHAEDWHLLSPTGDSYKVRNLYEFVRANAHLFPPADVVWKRQGGARGTGGEYCNATAGILNIKGGKAKSWKGWRMV
;
A
#
# COMPACT_ATOMS: atom_id res chain seq x y z
N MET A 1 32.57 -30.09 27.32
CA MET A 1 31.93 -28.88 27.90
C MET A 1 32.49 -27.65 27.19
N VAL A 2 31.74 -27.01 26.29
CA VAL A 2 32.20 -25.80 25.59
C VAL A 2 31.63 -24.58 26.33
N ASN A 3 32.48 -23.93 27.13
CA ASN A 3 32.12 -22.74 27.90
C ASN A 3 32.27 -21.50 27.02
N GLN A 4 31.18 -21.07 26.37
CA GLN A 4 31.20 -19.93 25.46
C GLN A 4 30.95 -18.63 26.25
N ILE A 5 32.02 -17.87 26.49
CA ILE A 5 31.97 -16.54 27.13
C ILE A 5 31.07 -15.63 26.28
N LYS A 6 29.87 -15.30 26.79
CA LYS A 6 28.97 -14.30 26.20
C LYS A 6 29.62 -12.90 26.27
N ARG A 7 30.44 -12.54 25.29
CA ARG A 7 31.00 -11.19 25.17
C ARG A 7 29.85 -10.16 25.10
N ARG A 8 29.88 -9.15 25.98
CA ARG A 8 28.98 -8.00 25.91
C ARG A 8 29.40 -7.10 24.74
N ILE A 9 28.63 -7.13 23.66
CA ILE A 9 28.71 -6.16 22.56
C ILE A 9 28.50 -4.75 23.13
N LYS A 10 29.52 -3.89 22.98
CA LYS A 10 29.50 -2.48 23.39
C LYS A 10 28.71 -1.63 22.39
N ALA A 11 28.37 -0.39 22.72
CA ALA A 11 27.62 0.52 21.84
C ALA A 11 28.28 0.68 20.45
N ALA A 12 29.59 0.97 20.42
CA ALA A 12 30.37 1.14 19.18
C ALA A 12 30.36 -0.07 18.24
N SER A 13 30.15 -1.29 18.76
CA SER A 13 30.05 -2.50 17.92
C SER A 13 28.72 -2.67 17.20
N TRP A 14 27.68 -1.88 17.53
CA TRP A 14 26.43 -1.87 16.78
C TRP A 14 26.50 -0.97 15.54
N GLU A 15 27.28 0.10 15.59
CA GLU A 15 27.46 1.03 14.46
C GLU A 15 28.27 0.38 13.34
N ALA A 16 29.29 -0.41 13.69
CA ALA A 16 30.12 -1.18 12.76
C ALA A 16 29.46 -2.48 12.27
N MET A 17 28.21 -2.75 12.65
CA MET A 17 27.52 -3.98 12.29
C MET A 17 27.06 -3.96 10.83
N ASP A 18 27.18 -5.10 10.16
CA ASP A 18 26.61 -5.27 8.82
C ASP A 18 25.08 -5.37 8.91
N TRP A 19 24.40 -4.25 8.67
CA TRP A 19 22.94 -4.15 8.69
C TRP A 19 22.26 -4.69 7.42
N THR A 20 23.01 -5.18 6.44
CA THR A 20 22.42 -5.84 5.24
C THR A 20 21.90 -7.24 5.56
N LYS A 21 22.37 -7.85 6.64
CA LYS A 21 21.90 -9.15 7.15
C LYS A 21 20.52 -9.04 7.79
N SER A 22 19.80 -10.16 7.88
CA SER A 22 18.56 -10.25 8.64
C SER A 22 18.80 -10.17 10.16
N ASN A 23 17.81 -9.72 10.92
CA ASN A 23 17.88 -9.70 12.39
C ASN A 23 18.17 -11.09 12.98
N SER A 24 17.68 -12.17 12.36
CA SER A 24 17.92 -13.54 12.79
C SER A 24 19.39 -13.94 12.66
N GLN A 25 20.04 -13.58 11.54
CA GLN A 25 21.46 -13.84 11.31
C GLN A 25 22.33 -13.05 12.29
N ILE A 26 22.05 -11.76 12.44
CA ILE A 26 22.75 -10.90 13.40
C ILE A 26 22.59 -11.45 14.82
N ALA A 27 21.37 -11.87 15.22
CA ALA A 27 21.13 -12.47 16.53
C ALA A 27 21.97 -13.73 16.77
N ALA A 28 22.07 -14.61 15.76
CA ALA A 28 22.89 -15.82 15.81
C ALA A 28 24.39 -15.50 15.92
N GLU A 29 24.89 -14.58 15.10
CA GLU A 29 26.31 -14.16 15.09
C GLU A 29 26.72 -13.46 16.38
N THR A 30 25.82 -12.65 16.94
CA THR A 30 26.08 -11.83 18.13
C THR A 30 25.76 -12.53 19.44
N GLY A 31 25.05 -13.66 19.38
CA GLY A 31 24.46 -14.31 20.55
C GLY A 31 23.44 -13.44 21.29
N LYS A 32 22.87 -12.41 20.64
CA LYS A 32 21.86 -11.51 21.22
C LYS A 32 20.46 -11.96 20.84
N ALA A 33 19.49 -11.59 21.68
CA ALA A 33 18.09 -11.81 21.37
C ALA A 33 17.68 -11.03 20.12
N TYR A 34 16.83 -11.62 19.30
CA TYR A 34 16.28 -11.01 18.09
C TYR A 34 15.72 -9.60 18.35
N ASP A 35 14.94 -9.44 19.42
CA ASP A 35 14.34 -8.15 19.77
C ASP A 35 15.37 -7.09 20.16
N THR A 36 16.51 -7.50 20.72
CA THR A 36 17.60 -6.58 21.03
C THR A 36 18.21 -6.03 19.74
N VAL A 37 18.45 -6.90 18.74
CA VAL A 37 18.93 -6.50 17.42
C VAL A 37 17.90 -5.60 16.72
N ALA A 38 16.61 -5.97 16.77
CA ALA A 38 15.53 -5.20 16.16
C ALA A 38 15.44 -3.78 16.75
N LYS A 39 15.49 -3.63 18.08
CA LYS A 39 15.49 -2.32 18.75
C LYS A 39 16.71 -1.48 18.34
N ARG A 40 17.89 -2.08 18.27
CA ARG A 40 19.13 -1.38 17.85
C ARG A 40 19.07 -0.94 16.39
N ARG A 41 18.54 -1.78 15.51
CA ARG A 41 18.34 -1.44 14.09
C ARG A 41 17.48 -0.20 13.90
N VAL A 42 16.36 -0.13 14.63
CA VAL A 42 15.46 1.02 14.59
C VAL A 42 16.16 2.27 15.16
N ALA A 43 16.80 2.15 16.32
CA ALA A 43 17.48 3.28 16.97
C ALA A 43 18.60 3.90 16.11
N LEU A 44 19.28 3.10 15.27
CA LEU A 44 20.35 3.55 14.38
C LEU A 44 19.84 3.98 12.98
N GLY A 45 18.53 3.99 12.75
CA GLY A 45 17.95 4.32 11.44
C GLY A 45 18.28 3.32 10.34
N LYS A 46 18.64 2.07 10.69
CA LYS A 46 19.07 1.01 9.76
C LYS A 46 17.92 0.06 9.37
N SER A 47 16.68 0.51 9.60
CA SER A 47 15.47 -0.19 9.18
C SER A 47 15.42 -0.30 7.66
N GLY A 48 14.97 -1.45 7.15
CA GLY A 48 14.84 -1.66 5.69
C GLY A 48 16.14 -2.00 4.95
N MET A 49 17.31 -1.90 5.59
CA MET A 49 18.60 -2.26 4.95
C MET A 49 18.81 -3.76 4.74
N ALA A 50 18.04 -4.61 5.41
CA ALA A 50 18.19 -6.05 5.29
C ALA A 50 17.78 -6.52 3.88
N LEU A 51 18.71 -7.14 3.14
CA LEU A 51 18.48 -7.63 1.77
C LEU A 51 17.48 -8.79 1.75
N GLN A 52 17.47 -9.60 2.80
CA GLN A 52 16.59 -10.76 2.93
C GLN A 52 15.83 -10.67 4.25
N ARG A 53 14.49 -10.73 4.16
CA ARG A 53 13.62 -10.82 5.35
C ARG A 53 13.41 -12.30 5.67
N SER A 54 13.65 -12.68 6.93
CA SER A 54 13.31 -14.03 7.37
C SER A 54 11.80 -14.24 7.21
N PRO A 55 11.35 -15.35 6.60
CA PRO A 55 9.92 -15.65 6.52
C PRO A 55 9.36 -15.91 7.92
N ARG A 56 8.07 -15.65 8.08
CA ARG A 56 7.34 -15.96 9.31
C ARG A 56 7.36 -17.48 9.54
N LYS A 57 7.84 -17.93 10.68
CA LYS A 57 7.98 -19.37 11.00
C LYS A 57 6.62 -20.09 11.04
N ASP A 58 5.58 -19.40 11.51
CA ASP A 58 4.21 -19.90 11.66
C ASP A 58 3.35 -19.73 10.40
N LEU A 59 3.90 -19.23 9.28
CA LEU A 59 3.09 -18.90 8.10
C LEU A 59 2.23 -20.08 7.61
N LYS A 60 2.80 -21.29 7.56
CA LYS A 60 2.07 -22.49 7.15
C LYS A 60 0.91 -22.83 8.09
N GLN A 61 1.15 -22.75 9.40
CA GLN A 61 0.14 -23.02 10.43
C GLN A 61 -0.97 -21.98 10.41
N LEU A 62 -0.61 -20.70 10.23
CA LEU A 62 -1.57 -19.62 10.06
C LEU A 62 -2.46 -19.84 8.83
N ILE A 63 -1.88 -20.17 7.67
CA ILE A 63 -2.65 -20.44 6.45
C ILE A 63 -3.61 -21.61 6.68
N ALA A 64 -3.15 -22.70 7.29
CA ALA A 64 -4.00 -23.86 7.59
C ALA A 64 -5.19 -23.47 8.48
N ARG A 65 -4.95 -22.67 9.53
CA ARG A 65 -6.01 -22.16 10.42
C ARG A 65 -7.03 -21.27 9.70
N LEU A 66 -6.58 -20.44 8.76
CA LEU A 66 -7.45 -19.54 7.99
C LEU A 66 -8.25 -20.27 6.89
N GLN A 67 -7.84 -21.49 6.52
CA GLN A 67 -8.42 -22.24 5.41
C GLN A 67 -9.31 -23.41 5.87
N THR A 68 -9.68 -23.49 7.14
CA THR A 68 -10.62 -24.52 7.62
C THR A 68 -11.98 -24.42 6.91
N PRO A 69 -12.71 -25.54 6.73
CA PRO A 69 -14.04 -25.51 6.12
C PRO A 69 -14.99 -24.52 6.82
N GLU A 70 -14.97 -24.49 8.15
CA GLU A 70 -15.78 -23.56 8.95
C GLU A 70 -15.47 -22.08 8.62
N MET A 71 -14.19 -21.72 8.51
CA MET A 71 -13.79 -20.36 8.13
C MET A 71 -14.21 -20.01 6.71
N ARG A 72 -14.17 -20.98 5.79
CA ARG A 72 -14.63 -20.78 4.40
C ARG A 72 -16.14 -20.56 4.34
N GLU A 73 -16.93 -21.34 5.07
CA GLU A 73 -18.39 -21.17 5.11
C GLU A 73 -18.78 -19.85 5.78
N LYS A 74 -18.14 -19.48 6.89
CA LYS A 74 -18.30 -18.14 7.49
C LYS A 74 -17.96 -17.02 6.51
N SER A 75 -16.86 -17.16 5.75
CA SER A 75 -16.49 -16.19 4.72
C SER A 75 -17.53 -16.10 3.61
N LYS A 76 -18.11 -17.22 3.16
CA LYS A 76 -19.17 -17.23 2.14
C LYS A 76 -20.43 -16.54 2.64
N ALA A 77 -20.84 -16.79 3.89
CA ALA A 77 -22.01 -16.15 4.51
C ALA A 77 -21.81 -14.64 4.73
N ASN A 78 -20.60 -14.22 5.12
CA ASN A 78 -20.31 -12.81 5.38
C ASN A 78 -20.13 -11.96 4.12
N GLN A 79 -19.72 -12.56 2.99
CA GLN A 79 -19.50 -11.85 1.73
C GLN A 79 -20.74 -11.07 1.23
N PRO A 80 -21.96 -11.65 1.18
CA PRO A 80 -23.14 -10.93 0.71
C PRO A 80 -23.53 -9.79 1.67
N LEU A 81 -23.39 -10.01 2.99
CA LEU A 81 -23.63 -8.98 4.01
C LEU A 81 -22.67 -7.81 3.85
N ALA A 82 -21.37 -8.10 3.68
CA ALA A 82 -20.36 -7.07 3.41
C ALA A 82 -20.63 -6.34 2.09
N THR A 83 -21.10 -7.05 1.07
CA THR A 83 -21.46 -6.46 -0.24
C THR A 83 -22.68 -5.53 -0.10
N GLN A 84 -23.71 -5.93 0.63
CA GLN A 84 -24.89 -5.10 0.90
C GLN A 84 -24.52 -3.85 1.71
N ALA A 85 -23.72 -4.01 2.77
CA ALA A 85 -23.24 -2.89 3.57
C ALA A 85 -22.39 -1.92 2.73
N ALA A 86 -21.52 -2.43 1.85
CA ALA A 86 -20.74 -1.60 0.94
C ALA A 86 -21.63 -0.84 -0.04
N LYS A 87 -22.68 -1.46 -0.60
CA LYS A 87 -23.63 -0.78 -1.49
C LYS A 87 -24.39 0.36 -0.78
N ALA A 88 -24.72 0.18 0.50
CA ALA A 88 -25.42 1.19 1.30
C ALA A 88 -24.49 2.29 1.83
N SER A 89 -23.18 2.08 1.85
CA SER A 89 -22.23 3.01 2.45
C SER A 89 -21.85 4.16 1.50
N PRO A 90 -22.07 5.43 1.87
CA PRO A 90 -21.58 6.57 1.11
C PRO A 90 -20.05 6.52 0.90
N LYS A 91 -19.32 6.00 1.89
CA LYS A 91 -17.86 5.88 1.87
C LYS A 91 -17.33 4.88 0.84
N ALA A 92 -18.17 3.94 0.41
CA ALA A 92 -17.85 2.99 -0.66
C ALA A 92 -18.46 3.41 -2.01
N GLY A 93 -19.31 4.44 -2.03
CA GLY A 93 -19.96 4.98 -3.23
C GLY A 93 -19.00 5.76 -4.15
N ARG A 94 -19.53 6.35 -5.22
CA ARG A 94 -18.70 7.04 -6.25
C ARG A 94 -18.57 8.56 -6.07
N GLY A 95 -19.17 9.12 -5.02
CA GLY A 95 -19.26 10.57 -4.78
C GLY A 95 -18.16 11.14 -3.87
N ILE A 96 -18.37 12.38 -3.43
CA ILE A 96 -17.43 13.14 -2.59
C ILE A 96 -17.17 12.53 -1.20
N ASP A 97 -18.09 11.73 -0.69
CA ASP A 97 -17.96 11.06 0.62
C ASP A 97 -17.13 9.77 0.56
N ASN A 98 -16.70 9.35 -0.64
CA ASN A 98 -15.88 8.15 -0.80
C ASN A 98 -14.61 8.24 0.06
N VAL A 99 -14.19 7.13 0.66
CA VAL A 99 -13.00 7.07 1.52
C VAL A 99 -11.69 7.47 0.83
N HIS A 100 -11.64 7.39 -0.51
CA HIS A 100 -10.54 7.81 -1.35
C HIS A 100 -10.75 9.20 -1.99
N ALA A 101 -11.83 9.91 -1.64
CA ALA A 101 -12.03 11.28 -2.04
C ALA A 101 -11.03 12.19 -1.31
N GLU A 102 -10.40 13.07 -2.06
CA GLU A 102 -9.33 13.96 -1.61
C GLU A 102 -9.40 15.25 -2.39
N ASP A 103 -8.97 16.37 -1.81
CA ASP A 103 -8.97 17.66 -2.52
C ASP A 103 -7.91 17.70 -3.62
N TRP A 104 -8.31 18.21 -4.79
CA TRP A 104 -7.47 18.44 -5.95
C TRP A 104 -7.66 19.87 -6.43
N HIS A 105 -6.56 20.50 -6.81
CA HIS A 105 -6.56 21.73 -7.59
C HIS A 105 -5.96 21.42 -8.96
N LEU A 106 -6.78 21.45 -10.00
CA LEU A 106 -6.41 21.11 -11.36
C LEU A 106 -6.40 22.38 -12.23
N LEU A 107 -5.42 22.47 -13.13
CA LEU A 107 -5.44 23.38 -14.26
C LEU A 107 -5.70 22.58 -15.53
N SER A 108 -6.69 22.99 -16.32
CA SER A 108 -6.95 22.43 -17.64
C SER A 108 -5.88 22.86 -18.66
N PRO A 109 -5.82 22.22 -19.83
CA PRO A 109 -4.95 22.64 -20.93
C PRO A 109 -5.24 24.06 -21.42
N THR A 110 -6.47 24.53 -21.24
CA THR A 110 -6.95 25.87 -21.59
C THR A 110 -6.64 26.92 -20.52
N GLY A 111 -6.17 26.51 -19.33
CA GLY A 111 -5.81 27.41 -18.22
C GLY A 111 -6.90 27.59 -17.16
N ASP A 112 -8.04 26.93 -17.29
CA ASP A 112 -9.12 26.98 -16.29
C ASP A 112 -8.74 26.22 -15.02
N SER A 113 -9.10 26.77 -13.86
CA SER A 113 -8.81 26.18 -12.56
C SER A 113 -10.03 25.47 -11.96
N TYR A 114 -9.85 24.24 -11.50
CA TYR A 114 -10.89 23.40 -10.89
C TYR A 114 -10.46 22.96 -9.50
N LYS A 115 -11.29 23.25 -8.49
CA LYS A 115 -11.16 22.71 -7.13
C LYS A 115 -12.15 21.56 -6.97
N VAL A 116 -11.66 20.34 -6.77
CA VAL A 116 -12.51 19.14 -6.79
C VAL A 116 -12.17 18.20 -5.64
N ARG A 117 -13.19 17.63 -4.98
CA ARG A 117 -13.02 16.69 -3.85
C ARG A 117 -12.85 15.23 -4.27
N ASN A 118 -13.29 14.87 -5.46
CA ASN A 118 -13.14 13.52 -5.96
C ASN A 118 -12.83 13.55 -7.46
N LEU A 119 -11.57 13.23 -7.79
CA LEU A 119 -11.10 13.20 -9.18
C LEU A 119 -11.95 12.27 -10.06
N TYR A 120 -12.35 11.11 -9.53
CA TYR A 120 -13.11 10.12 -10.29
C TYR A 120 -14.50 10.63 -10.63
N GLU A 121 -15.16 11.25 -9.66
CA GLU A 121 -16.44 11.91 -9.86
C GLU A 121 -16.33 13.07 -10.85
N PHE A 122 -15.32 13.94 -10.69
CA PHE A 122 -15.06 15.05 -11.60
C PHE A 122 -14.92 14.59 -13.05
N VAL A 123 -14.11 13.56 -13.31
CA VAL A 123 -13.91 13.02 -14.67
C VAL A 123 -15.18 12.39 -15.24
N ARG A 124 -16.04 11.77 -14.43
CA ARG A 124 -17.34 11.25 -14.90
C ARG A 124 -18.28 12.39 -15.27
N ALA A 125 -18.42 13.38 -14.41
CA ALA A 125 -19.32 14.51 -14.61
C ALA A 125 -18.86 15.43 -15.76
N ASN A 126 -17.55 15.51 -16.01
CA ASN A 126 -16.96 16.42 -16.98
C ASN A 126 -16.22 15.67 -18.09
N ALA A 127 -16.77 14.53 -18.54
CA ALA A 127 -16.16 13.71 -19.58
C ALA A 127 -15.86 14.48 -20.88
N HIS A 128 -16.64 15.51 -21.18
CA HIS A 128 -16.47 16.39 -22.34
C HIS A 128 -15.20 17.26 -22.30
N LEU A 129 -14.57 17.45 -21.13
CA LEU A 129 -13.30 18.17 -20.98
C LEU A 129 -12.09 17.32 -21.37
N PHE A 130 -12.30 16.04 -21.67
CA PHE A 130 -11.24 15.07 -21.95
C PHE A 130 -11.46 14.44 -23.33
N PRO A 131 -10.40 13.92 -23.96
CA PRO A 131 -10.55 13.13 -25.17
C PRO A 131 -11.47 11.91 -24.91
N PRO A 132 -12.43 11.58 -25.78
CA PRO A 132 -13.38 10.48 -25.57
C PRO A 132 -12.71 9.13 -25.29
N ALA A 133 -11.56 8.86 -25.92
CA ALA A 133 -10.78 7.65 -25.70
C ALA A 133 -10.19 7.52 -24.28
N ASP A 134 -10.02 8.64 -23.56
CA ASP A 134 -9.40 8.67 -22.24
C ASP A 134 -10.40 8.62 -21.07
N VAL A 135 -11.68 8.75 -21.37
CA VAL A 135 -12.80 8.64 -20.41
C VAL A 135 -13.54 7.31 -20.51
N VAL A 136 -12.97 6.34 -21.24
CA VAL A 136 -13.44 4.95 -21.24
C VAL A 136 -13.03 4.29 -19.92
N TRP A 137 -14.01 4.04 -19.07
CA TRP A 137 -13.82 3.41 -17.76
C TRP A 137 -13.55 1.91 -17.88
N LYS A 138 -12.48 1.47 -17.24
CA LYS A 138 -11.98 0.10 -17.19
C LYS A 138 -11.95 -0.34 -15.72
N ARG A 139 -12.07 -1.64 -15.46
CA ARG A 139 -11.82 -2.19 -14.12
C ARG A 139 -10.43 -2.77 -14.04
N GLN A 140 -9.73 -2.46 -12.95
CA GLN A 140 -8.55 -3.22 -12.56
C GLN A 140 -9.01 -4.45 -11.76
N GLY A 141 -8.30 -5.57 -11.83
CA GLY A 141 -8.60 -6.77 -11.04
C GLY A 141 -8.63 -8.03 -11.88
N GLY A 142 -8.09 -9.12 -11.34
CA GLY A 142 -8.07 -10.43 -12.00
C GLY A 142 -9.47 -11.02 -12.19
N ALA A 143 -9.58 -12.32 -12.47
CA ALA A 143 -10.84 -13.02 -12.80
C ALA A 143 -12.03 -12.80 -11.84
N ARG A 144 -11.81 -12.24 -10.65
CA ARG A 144 -12.82 -11.91 -9.64
C ARG A 144 -13.30 -10.44 -9.65
N GLY A 145 -12.76 -9.58 -10.53
CA GLY A 145 -13.21 -8.19 -10.71
C GLY A 145 -13.03 -7.28 -9.49
N THR A 146 -12.04 -7.56 -8.62
CA THR A 146 -11.91 -6.96 -7.29
C THR A 146 -11.16 -5.63 -7.22
N GLY A 147 -10.71 -5.06 -8.33
CA GLY A 147 -10.01 -3.78 -8.32
C GLY A 147 -10.91 -2.60 -8.68
N GLY A 148 -10.41 -1.41 -8.35
CA GLY A 148 -11.09 -0.16 -8.64
C GLY A 148 -11.25 0.09 -10.14
N GLU A 149 -12.23 0.92 -10.48
CA GLU A 149 -12.38 1.45 -11.82
C GLU A 149 -11.30 2.51 -12.07
N TYR A 150 -10.85 2.64 -13.31
CA TYR A 150 -9.95 3.71 -13.76
C TYR A 150 -10.19 4.01 -15.24
N CYS A 151 -9.76 5.17 -15.69
CA CYS A 151 -9.66 5.52 -17.09
C CYS A 151 -8.29 6.19 -17.33
N ASN A 152 -7.94 6.48 -18.59
CA ASN A 152 -6.64 7.07 -18.86
C ASN A 152 -6.52 8.49 -18.27
N ALA A 153 -7.61 9.25 -18.20
CA ALA A 153 -7.63 10.59 -17.62
C ALA A 153 -7.34 10.56 -16.11
N THR A 154 -8.04 9.71 -15.36
CA THR A 154 -7.78 9.56 -13.91
C THR A 154 -6.38 9.02 -13.66
N ALA A 155 -5.92 8.01 -14.41
CA ALA A 155 -4.58 7.46 -14.28
C ALA A 155 -3.48 8.50 -14.60
N GLY A 156 -3.67 9.30 -15.65
CA GLY A 156 -2.75 10.36 -16.05
C GLY A 156 -2.61 11.43 -14.97
N ILE A 157 -3.72 11.93 -14.43
CA ILE A 157 -3.72 12.94 -13.38
C ILE A 157 -3.16 12.37 -12.06
N LEU A 158 -3.47 11.12 -11.71
CA LEU A 158 -2.87 10.44 -10.56
C LEU A 158 -1.34 10.32 -10.68
N ASN A 159 -0.80 10.12 -11.89
CA ASN A 159 0.64 10.11 -12.11
C ASN A 159 1.29 11.49 -11.89
N ILE A 160 0.56 12.58 -12.14
CA ILE A 160 1.03 13.94 -11.79
C ILE A 160 1.19 14.04 -10.28
N LYS A 161 0.15 13.68 -9.54
CA LYS A 161 0.15 13.68 -8.07
C LYS A 161 1.26 12.82 -7.48
N GLY A 162 1.47 11.64 -8.05
CA GLY A 162 2.50 10.70 -7.62
C GLY A 162 3.93 11.13 -7.99
N GLY A 163 4.14 12.31 -8.59
CA GLY A 163 5.45 12.81 -9.01
C GLY A 163 6.06 12.05 -10.19
N LYS A 164 5.29 11.20 -10.87
CA LYS A 164 5.75 10.42 -12.03
C LYS A 164 5.72 11.21 -13.32
N ALA A 165 4.93 12.27 -13.38
CA ALA A 165 4.84 13.19 -14.51
C ALA A 165 4.62 14.63 -14.00
N LYS A 166 5.07 15.63 -14.77
CA LYS A 166 4.81 17.05 -14.46
C LYS A 166 3.44 17.53 -14.97
N SER A 167 2.92 16.89 -16.01
CA SER A 167 1.65 17.20 -16.65
C SER A 167 1.11 15.99 -17.40
N TRP A 168 -0.17 16.00 -17.73
CA TRP A 168 -0.80 14.98 -18.58
C TRP A 168 -1.73 15.65 -19.58
N LYS A 169 -1.39 15.57 -20.88
CA LYS A 169 -2.17 16.18 -21.98
C LYS A 169 -2.58 17.64 -21.70
N GLY A 170 -1.66 18.43 -21.12
CA GLY A 170 -1.88 19.83 -20.73
C GLY A 170 -2.45 20.04 -19.32
N TRP A 171 -3.05 19.02 -18.72
CA TRP A 171 -3.52 19.07 -17.33
C TRP A 171 -2.34 19.12 -16.35
N ARG A 172 -2.48 19.94 -15.31
CA ARG A 172 -1.49 20.13 -14.24
C ARG A 172 -2.18 20.24 -12.88
N MET A 173 -1.42 19.99 -11.81
CA MET A 173 -1.85 20.28 -10.44
C MET A 173 -1.21 21.59 -9.96
N VAL A 174 -1.93 22.31 -9.10
CA VAL A 174 -1.48 23.56 -8.47
C VAL A 174 -1.39 23.38 -6.96
#